data_AF-A0A7V9EPY0-F1
#
_entry.id   AF-A0A7V9EPY0-F1
#
_cell.length_a   1.000
_cell.length_b   1.000
_cell.length_c   1.000
_cell.angle_alpha   90.00
_cell.angle_beta   90.00
_cell.angle_gamma   90.00
#
_symmetry.space_group_name_H-M   'P 1'
#
loop_
_entity.id
_entity.type
_entity.pdbx_description
1 polymer ?
#
loop_
_entity_poly.entity_id
_entity_poly.type
_entity_poly.pdbx_seq_one_letter_code
_entity_poly.pdbx_strand_id
1 'polypeptide(L)' 'MSKIDRRNPPNEMPDMVGAKPSNPLAANFKPYIPASANMRELTILPLIVGTLLGIVFGA' A
#
# COMPACT_ATOMS: atom_id res chain seq x y z
N MET A 1 23.25 5.21 -16.18
CA MET A 1 23.03 5.72 -14.81
C MET A 1 21.80 6.64 -14.78
N SER A 2 20.77 6.28 -14.04
CA SER A 2 19.60 7.14 -13.77
C SER A 2 19.99 8.26 -12.80
N LYS A 3 19.75 9.53 -13.17
CA LYS A 3 19.93 10.70 -12.29
C LYS A 3 18.82 10.67 -11.22
N ILE A 4 19.21 10.57 -9.95
CA ILE A 4 18.28 10.63 -8.81
C ILE A 4 17.91 12.11 -8.59
N ASP A 5 16.62 12.44 -8.72
CA ASP A 5 16.11 13.77 -8.35
C ASP A 5 16.06 13.86 -6.82
N ARG A 6 16.92 14.70 -6.24
CA ARG A 6 17.08 14.87 -4.79
C ARG A 6 15.93 15.64 -4.13
N ARG A 7 14.99 16.17 -4.90
CA ARG A 7 13.87 16.96 -4.38
C ARG A 7 12.70 16.11 -3.87
N ASN A 8 12.69 14.80 -4.17
CA ASN A 8 11.67 13.88 -3.65
C ASN A 8 12.32 12.91 -2.65
N PRO A 9 12.14 13.11 -1.33
CA PRO A 9 12.70 12.21 -0.32
C PRO A 9 12.05 10.81 -0.45
N PRO A 10 12.82 9.71 -0.28
CA PRO A 10 12.34 8.35 -0.56
C PRO A 10 11.14 7.87 0.29
N ASN A 11 10.85 8.56 1.39
CA ASN A 11 9.88 8.15 2.40
C ASN A 11 8.53 8.89 2.30
N GLU A 12 8.37 9.84 1.39
CA GLU A 12 7.09 10.51 1.16
C GLU A 12 6.35 9.81 0.02
N MET A 13 5.18 9.24 0.34
CA MET A 13 4.27 8.75 -0.70
C MET A 13 3.84 9.98 -1.52
N PRO A 14 4.07 10.01 -2.84
CA PRO A 14 3.77 11.21 -3.62
C PRO A 14 2.27 11.46 -3.58
N ASP A 15 1.91 12.69 -3.23
CA ASP A 15 0.55 13.24 -3.30
C ASP A 15 0.06 13.45 -4.76
N MET A 16 0.90 13.10 -5.74
CA MET A 16 0.62 13.23 -7.17
C MET A 16 -0.19 12.06 -7.72
N VAL A 17 -1.50 12.24 -7.83
CA VAL A 17 -2.36 11.37 -8.65
C VAL A 17 -1.97 11.54 -10.13
N GLY A 18 -1.41 10.50 -10.74
CA GLY A 18 -1.06 10.48 -12.17
C GLY A 18 0.41 10.73 -12.52
N ALA A 19 1.32 10.80 -11.52
CA ALA A 19 2.75 10.83 -11.80
C ALA A 19 3.18 9.51 -12.48
N LYS A 20 3.75 9.61 -13.69
CA LYS A 20 4.31 8.44 -14.38
C LYS A 20 5.51 7.95 -13.56
N PRO A 21 5.51 6.69 -13.09
CA PRO A 21 6.60 6.17 -12.26
C PRO A 21 7.93 6.34 -13.00
N SER A 22 8.83 7.14 -12.43
CA SER A 22 10.19 7.34 -12.93
C SER A 22 11.06 6.08 -12.74
N ASN A 23 10.65 5.23 -11.81
CA ASN A 23 11.25 3.93 -11.54
C ASN A 23 10.61 2.85 -12.43
N PRO A 24 11.38 2.18 -13.32
CA PRO A 24 10.86 1.13 -14.20
C PRO A 24 10.28 -0.08 -13.43
N LEU A 25 10.69 -0.30 -12.17
CA LEU A 25 10.13 -1.35 -11.31
C LEU A 25 8.72 -1.00 -10.82
N ALA A 26 8.51 0.25 -10.42
CA ALA A 26 7.18 0.75 -10.03
C ALA A 26 6.25 0.88 -11.24
N ALA A 27 6.79 1.15 -12.44
CA ALA A 27 6.02 1.24 -13.68
C ALA A 27 5.40 -0.08 -14.13
N ASN A 28 5.99 -1.21 -13.75
CA ASN A 28 5.51 -2.54 -14.08
C ASN A 28 4.91 -3.27 -12.87
N PHE A 29 4.72 -2.58 -11.74
CA PHE A 29 4.11 -3.18 -10.57
C PHE A 29 2.67 -3.55 -10.91
N LYS A 30 2.44 -4.86 -11.04
CA LYS A 30 1.11 -5.47 -11.14
C LYS A 30 0.83 -6.07 -9.77
N PRO A 31 -0.02 -5.42 -8.94
CA PRO A 31 -0.46 -6.02 -7.69
C PRO A 31 -1.03 -7.41 -7.96
N TYR A 32 -0.64 -8.42 -7.19
CA TYR A 32 -1.24 -9.75 -7.30
C TYR A 32 -2.74 -9.71 -6.96
N ILE A 33 -3.13 -8.78 -6.10
CA ILE A 33 -4.51 -8.48 -5.74
C ILE A 33 -4.85 -7.08 -6.28
N PRO A 34 -5.82 -6.92 -7.20
CA PRO A 34 -6.16 -5.62 -7.74
C PRO A 34 -6.73 -4.70 -6.64
N ALA A 35 -6.52 -3.39 -6.76
CA ALA A 35 -7.04 -2.42 -5.79
C ALA A 35 -8.58 -2.43 -5.68
N SER A 36 -9.27 -2.88 -6.73
CA SER A 36 -10.73 -3.07 -6.76
C SER A 36 -11.19 -4.43 -6.21
N ALA A 37 -10.28 -5.26 -5.70
CA ALA A 37 -10.66 -6.54 -5.11
C ALA A 37 -11.46 -6.33 -3.82
N ASN A 38 -12.67 -6.88 -3.77
CA ASN A 38 -13.46 -6.94 -2.54
C ASN A 38 -13.04 -8.17 -1.72
N MET A 39 -12.07 -7.99 -0.83
CA MET A 39 -11.61 -9.05 0.08
C MET A 39 -12.50 -9.12 1.31
N ARG A 40 -13.07 -10.30 1.59
CA ARG A 40 -13.92 -10.52 2.78
C ARG A 40 -13.16 -10.30 4.09
N GLU A 41 -11.84 -10.49 4.09
CA GLU A 41 -10.96 -10.34 5.24
C GLU A 41 -10.73 -8.87 5.63
N LEU A 42 -10.83 -7.95 4.67
CA LEU A 42 -10.74 -6.50 4.92
C LEU A 42 -12.09 -5.86 5.24
N THR A 43 -13.13 -6.67 5.47
CA THR A 43 -14.42 -6.13 5.89
C THR A 43 -14.38 -5.72 7.36
N ILE A 44 -15.22 -4.76 7.73
CA ILE A 44 -15.22 -4.17 9.08
C ILE A 44 -15.44 -5.23 10.17
N LEU A 45 -16.26 -6.25 9.89
CA LEU A 45 -16.60 -7.29 10.86
C LEU A 45 -15.41 -8.16 11.30
N PRO A 46 -14.68 -8.86 10.41
CA PRO A 46 -13.51 -9.65 10.80
C PRO A 46 -12.38 -8.78 11.38
N LEU A 47 -12.26 -7.52 10.95
CA LEU A 47 -11.30 -6.58 11.52
C LEU A 47 -11.61 -6.31 13.00
N ILE A 48 -12.86 -5.98 13.34
CA ILE A 48 -13.28 -5.79 14.73
C ILE A 48 -13.07 -7.05 15.56
N VAL A 49 -13.51 -8.21 15.05
CA VAL A 49 -13.37 -9.49 15.77
C VAL A 49 -11.90 -9.82 16.03
N GLY A 50 -11.05 -9.69 15.02
CA GLY A 50 -9.62 -9.95 15.14
C GLY A 50 -8.93 -8.99 16.12
N THR A 51 -9.27 -7.70 16.09
CA THR A 51 -8.74 -6.71 17.05
C THR A 51 -9.18 -7.01 18.48
N LEU A 52 -10.46 -7.31 18.71
CA LEU A 52 -10.96 -7.68 20.03
C LEU A 52 -10.27 -8.95 20.55
N LEU A 53 -10.10 -9.94 19.68
CA LEU A 53 -9.39 -11.17 20.01
C LEU A 53 -7.93 -10.87 20.38
N GLY A 54 -7.22 -10.05 19.60
CA GLY A 54 -5.85 -9.64 19.90
C GLY A 54 -5.75 -8.91 21.25
N ILE A 55 -6.70 -8.04 21.57
CA ILE A 55 -6.74 -7.36 22.89
C ILE A 55 -6.92 -8.37 24.03
N VAL A 56 -7.81 -9.36 23.86
CA VAL A 56 -8.10 -10.37 24.90
C VAL A 56 -6.95 -11.35 25.10
N PHE A 57 -6.26 -11.73 24.03
CA PHE A 57 -5.21 -12.76 24.05
C PHE A 57 -3.78 -12.18 24.08
N GLY A 58 -3.62 -10.86 23.95
CA GLY A 58 -2.34 -10.13 23.99
C GLY A 58 -1.71 -9.98 22.60
N ALA A 59 -1.88 -8.82 21.99
CA ALA A 59 -1.23 -8.36 20.76
C ALA A 59 -0.04 -7.44 21.06
#